data_AF-H5THM1-F1
#
_entry.id   AF-H5THM1-F1
#
_cell.length_a   1.000
_cell.length_b   1.000
_cell.length_c   1.000
_cell.angle_alpha   90.00
_cell.angle_beta   90.00
_cell.angle_gamma   90.00
#
_symmetry.space_group_name_H-M   'P 1'
#
loop_
_entity.id
_entity.type
_entity.pdbx_description
1 polymer ?
#
loop_
_entity_poly.entity_id
_entity_poly.type
_entity_poly.pdbx_seq_one_letter_code
_entity_poly.pdbx_strand_id
1 'polypeptide(L)'
;MAVDWTRFAEFVRDEIVDAVENFVADEPGCRPQRAAIHDLHTDGLVILFPTIAVAKPGEDVWSPDEWASQRDSTRKADRWAARLTAHAGSGWAGWPDVIHGFREGIASGCRAASAELIESDLVAEEFVAVALGDDELVAACLTPARLDREFPAVAARRHGSTRIGAIEPARGGRVVAQQDVTVGVDTEPVSFSMLDSIDLASFTDSEALAAIAGPYLGTRKNGRLTYQPLERILFERPRLHDRLMSRLTPAEMYPIDADDLPVAVAALSSGWPFIRRHAAIVLLSAHL
;
A
#
# COMPACT_ATOMS: atom_id res chain seq x y z
N MET A 1 -0.85 16.14 20.79
CA MET A 1 -2.27 16.34 20.35
C MET A 1 -2.85 14.98 20.05
N ALA A 2 -4.05 14.69 20.53
CA ALA A 2 -4.75 13.44 20.22
C ALA A 2 -5.15 13.39 18.73
N VAL A 3 -5.21 12.18 18.17
CA VAL A 3 -5.76 11.95 16.84
C VAL A 3 -7.28 12.01 16.92
N ASP A 4 -7.89 12.71 15.97
CA ASP A 4 -9.33 12.75 15.80
C ASP A 4 -9.74 11.63 14.84
N TRP A 5 -10.09 10.47 15.41
CA TRP A 5 -10.40 9.26 14.64
C TRP A 5 -11.72 9.36 13.88
N THR A 6 -12.68 10.13 14.38
CA THR A 6 -13.95 10.39 13.67
C THR A 6 -13.67 11.16 12.39
N ARG A 7 -12.90 12.25 12.49
CA ARG A 7 -12.52 13.04 11.32
C ARG A 7 -11.64 12.27 10.34
N PHE A 8 -10.82 11.34 10.84
CA PHE A 8 -10.05 10.44 9.99
C PHE A 8 -10.96 9.48 9.22
N ALA A 9 -11.96 8.88 9.86
CA ALA A 9 -12.94 8.01 9.19
C ALA A 9 -13.77 8.76 8.14
N GLU A 10 -14.22 9.98 8.44
CA GLU A 10 -14.89 10.86 7.48
C GLU A 10 -14.00 11.15 6.26
N PHE A 11 -12.72 11.43 6.50
CA PHE A 11 -11.76 11.63 5.42
C PHE A 11 -11.61 10.38 4.53
N VAL A 12 -11.49 9.18 5.13
CA VAL A 12 -11.40 7.93 4.36
C VAL A 12 -12.66 7.74 3.50
N ARG A 13 -13.83 7.99 4.07
CA ARG A 13 -15.10 7.93 3.34
C ARG A 13 -15.07 8.87 2.14
N ASP A 14 -14.72 10.13 2.35
CA ASP A 14 -14.71 11.16 1.30
C ASP A 14 -13.77 10.77 0.15
N GLU A 15 -12.59 10.20 0.44
CA GLU A 15 -11.67 9.74 -0.61
C GLU A 15 -12.23 8.57 -1.42
N ILE A 16 -12.99 7.65 -0.80
CA ILE A 16 -13.67 6.56 -1.52
C ILE A 16 -14.80 7.11 -2.39
N VAL A 17 -15.63 8.01 -1.85
CA VAL A 17 -16.72 8.65 -2.59
C VAL A 17 -16.16 9.40 -3.79
N ASP A 18 -15.14 10.24 -3.58
CA ASP A 18 -14.45 10.95 -4.66
C ASP A 18 -13.92 9.97 -5.73
N ALA A 19 -13.31 8.84 -5.33
CA ALA A 19 -12.81 7.85 -6.28
C ALA A 19 -13.93 7.25 -7.14
N VAL A 20 -15.06 6.90 -6.53
CA VAL A 20 -16.21 6.31 -7.22
C VAL A 20 -16.92 7.32 -8.12
N GLU A 21 -17.10 8.56 -7.65
CA GLU A 21 -17.70 9.63 -8.46
C GLU A 21 -16.87 9.92 -9.71
N ASN A 22 -15.55 9.97 -9.57
CA ASN A 22 -14.67 10.17 -10.72
C ASN A 22 -14.72 8.98 -11.68
N PHE A 23 -14.77 7.74 -11.17
CA PHE A 23 -14.96 6.56 -12.00
C PHE A 23 -16.26 6.62 -12.82
N VAL A 24 -17.39 7.01 -12.19
CA VAL A 24 -18.69 7.12 -12.87
C VAL A 24 -18.68 8.26 -13.90
N ALA A 25 -17.96 9.35 -13.63
CA ALA A 25 -17.78 10.44 -14.58
C ALA A 25 -16.97 10.02 -15.81
N ASP A 26 -15.93 9.21 -15.61
CA ASP A 26 -15.06 8.69 -16.68
C ASP A 26 -15.74 7.57 -17.49
N GLU A 27 -16.64 6.80 -16.87
CA GLU A 27 -17.37 5.68 -17.49
C GLU A 27 -18.89 5.85 -17.37
N PRO A 28 -19.52 6.79 -18.10
CA PRO A 28 -20.95 7.08 -17.97
C PRO A 28 -21.83 5.86 -18.23
N GLY A 29 -22.76 5.57 -17.31
CA GLY A 29 -23.67 4.43 -17.38
C GLY A 29 -23.11 3.13 -16.78
N CYS A 30 -21.85 3.13 -16.36
CA CYS A 30 -21.28 2.08 -15.55
C CYS A 30 -21.71 2.26 -14.09
N ARG A 31 -22.28 1.22 -13.47
CA ARG A 31 -22.58 1.19 -12.03
C ARG A 31 -21.60 0.26 -11.33
N PRO A 32 -20.58 0.79 -10.63
CA PRO A 32 -19.61 -0.07 -9.96
C PRO A 32 -20.27 -0.86 -8.84
N GLN A 33 -19.73 -2.05 -8.58
CA GLN A 33 -20.21 -2.96 -7.54
C GLN A 33 -19.27 -3.03 -6.33
N ARG A 34 -18.01 -2.65 -6.50
CA ARG A 34 -17.00 -2.77 -5.45
C ARG A 34 -16.00 -1.63 -5.52
N ALA A 35 -15.50 -1.25 -4.36
CA ALA A 35 -14.28 -0.46 -4.22
C ALA A 35 -13.36 -1.13 -3.20
N ALA A 36 -12.06 -1.01 -3.42
CA ALA A 36 -11.05 -1.59 -2.57
C ALA A 36 -10.05 -0.53 -2.15
N ILE A 37 -9.83 -0.42 -0.84
CA ILE A 37 -8.61 0.19 -0.32
C ILE A 37 -7.57 -0.93 -0.26
N HIS A 38 -6.43 -0.78 -0.92
CA HIS A 38 -5.36 -1.79 -0.91
C HIS A 38 -3.99 -1.12 -0.74
N ASP A 39 -2.95 -1.93 -0.56
CA ASP A 39 -1.60 -1.42 -0.29
C ASP A 39 -1.47 -0.67 1.05
N LEU A 40 -2.21 -1.13 2.07
CA LEU A 40 -2.08 -0.62 3.43
C LEU A 40 -0.72 -1.04 4.00
N HIS A 41 0.10 -0.08 4.42
CA HIS A 41 1.37 -0.35 5.10
C HIS A 41 1.39 0.33 6.46
N THR A 42 1.49 -0.50 7.50
CA THR A 42 1.53 -0.10 8.90
C THR A 42 2.66 -0.79 9.68
N ASP A 43 3.58 -1.45 8.97
CA ASP A 43 4.75 -2.07 9.58
C ASP A 43 5.86 -1.02 9.72
N GLY A 44 6.68 -1.10 10.77
CA GLY A 44 7.75 -0.13 11.05
C GLY A 44 7.31 1.32 11.29
N LEU A 45 8.27 2.25 11.41
CA LEU A 45 8.08 3.63 11.87
C LEU A 45 7.25 4.55 10.94
N VAL A 46 6.43 4.00 10.02
CA VAL A 46 5.67 4.77 9.03
C VAL A 46 4.28 4.17 8.82
N ILE A 47 3.29 5.05 8.66
CA ILE A 47 1.99 4.75 8.06
C ILE A 47 1.97 5.34 6.67
N LEU A 48 1.64 4.53 5.66
CA LEU A 48 1.35 5.02 4.31
C LEU A 48 -0.15 4.98 4.05
N PHE A 49 -0.63 5.98 3.29
CA PHE A 49 -2.03 5.99 2.91
C PHE A 49 -2.24 5.15 1.64
N PRO A 50 -3.23 4.25 1.66
CA PRO A 50 -3.45 3.25 0.62
C PRO A 50 -4.01 3.80 -0.70
N THR A 51 -3.89 2.99 -1.76
CA THR A 51 -4.51 3.19 -3.07
C THR A 51 -5.98 2.75 -3.02
N ILE A 52 -6.85 3.47 -3.74
CA ILE A 52 -8.26 3.13 -3.90
C ILE A 52 -8.49 2.63 -5.33
N ALA A 53 -9.00 1.41 -5.47
CA ALA A 53 -9.40 0.83 -6.74
C ALA A 53 -10.92 0.69 -6.82
N VAL A 54 -11.49 0.88 -8.01
CA VAL A 54 -12.95 0.74 -8.26
C VAL A 54 -13.17 -0.32 -9.33
N ALA A 55 -14.00 -1.32 -9.01
CA ALA A 55 -14.24 -2.45 -9.90
C ALA A 55 -15.26 -2.11 -11.00
N LYS A 56 -14.92 -2.43 -12.24
CA LYS A 56 -15.85 -2.45 -13.36
C LYS A 56 -16.79 -3.66 -13.28
N PRO A 57 -18.01 -3.60 -13.84
CA PRO A 57 -18.86 -4.77 -14.02
C PRO A 57 -18.10 -5.90 -14.73
N GLY A 58 -18.10 -7.09 -14.13
CA GLY A 58 -17.36 -8.26 -14.61
C GLY A 58 -15.99 -8.48 -13.95
N GLU A 59 -15.49 -7.52 -13.17
CA GLU A 59 -14.33 -7.71 -12.27
C GLU A 59 -14.81 -8.37 -10.95
N ASP A 60 -15.10 -9.66 -11.04
CA ASP A 60 -15.71 -10.41 -9.93
C ASP A 60 -14.72 -10.91 -8.86
N VAL A 61 -13.42 -10.84 -9.16
CA VAL A 61 -12.34 -11.29 -8.28
C VAL A 61 -11.79 -10.10 -7.49
N TRP A 62 -11.58 -10.29 -6.18
CA TRP A 62 -10.93 -9.32 -5.28
C TRP A 62 -9.41 -9.25 -5.51
N SER A 63 -9.03 -8.75 -6.69
CA SER A 63 -7.64 -8.45 -7.11
C SER A 63 -7.55 -6.97 -7.49
N PRO A 64 -7.58 -6.05 -6.52
CA PRO A 64 -7.68 -4.60 -6.77
C PRO A 64 -6.51 -4.03 -7.56
N ASP A 65 -5.33 -4.66 -7.47
CA ASP A 65 -4.13 -4.32 -8.22
C ASP A 65 -4.24 -4.65 -9.72
N GLU A 66 -5.16 -5.55 -10.09
CA GLU A 66 -5.47 -5.92 -11.47
C GLU A 66 -6.64 -5.10 -12.05
N TRP A 67 -7.41 -4.39 -11.21
CA TRP A 67 -8.53 -3.58 -11.67
C TRP A 67 -8.05 -2.37 -12.46
N ALA A 68 -8.78 -2.04 -13.53
CA ALA A 68 -8.38 -0.99 -14.46
C ALA A 68 -8.47 0.43 -13.87
N SER A 69 -9.29 0.65 -12.84
CA SER A 69 -9.42 1.94 -12.16
C SER A 69 -8.68 1.92 -10.84
N GLN A 70 -7.60 2.67 -10.78
CA GLN A 70 -6.81 2.88 -9.58
C GLN A 70 -6.61 4.38 -9.34
N ARG A 71 -6.66 4.78 -8.08
CA ARG A 71 -6.46 6.14 -7.63
C ARG A 71 -5.46 6.17 -6.50
N ASP A 72 -4.33 6.77 -6.78
CA ASP A 72 -3.25 6.96 -5.81
C ASP A 72 -3.62 7.91 -4.68
N SER A 73 -2.85 7.84 -3.59
CA SER A 73 -3.02 8.70 -2.42
C SER A 73 -2.99 10.19 -2.78
N THR A 74 -3.94 10.95 -2.24
CA THR A 74 -3.94 12.40 -2.37
C THR A 74 -2.94 13.05 -1.42
N ARG A 75 -2.60 14.33 -1.66
CA ARG A 75 -1.82 15.13 -0.69
C ARG A 75 -2.50 15.29 0.67
N LYS A 76 -3.83 15.09 0.75
CA LYS A 76 -4.55 15.09 2.03
C LYS A 76 -4.29 13.76 2.77
N ALA A 77 -4.35 12.66 2.04
CA ALA A 77 -3.99 11.33 2.52
C ALA A 77 -2.54 11.28 3.06
N ASP A 78 -1.57 11.81 2.30
CA ASP A 78 -0.17 11.85 2.73
C ASP A 78 0.01 12.67 4.03
N ARG A 79 -0.76 13.75 4.20
CA ARG A 79 -0.73 14.56 5.44
C ARG A 79 -1.32 13.82 6.64
N TRP A 80 -2.36 13.01 6.43
CA TRP A 80 -2.88 12.14 7.47
C TRP A 80 -1.85 11.08 7.86
N ALA A 81 -1.28 10.39 6.89
CA ALA A 81 -0.19 9.42 7.08
C ALA A 81 0.99 10.01 7.88
N ALA A 82 1.48 11.19 7.50
CA ALA A 82 2.55 11.89 8.22
C ALA A 82 2.14 12.27 9.65
N ARG A 83 0.91 12.74 9.87
CA ARG A 83 0.41 13.11 11.20
C ARG A 83 0.30 11.88 12.11
N LEU A 84 -0.22 10.77 11.61
CA LEU A 84 -0.36 9.53 12.37
C LEU A 84 1.01 8.94 12.71
N THR A 85 1.93 8.92 11.74
CA THR A 85 3.33 8.52 11.93
C THR A 85 4.02 9.35 13.02
N ALA A 86 3.92 10.67 12.95
CA ALA A 86 4.49 11.56 13.96
C ALA A 86 3.84 11.36 15.34
N HIS A 87 2.54 11.08 15.38
CA HIS A 87 1.84 10.79 16.63
C HIS A 87 2.32 9.48 17.26
N ALA A 88 2.46 8.41 16.48
CA ALA A 88 3.00 7.14 16.94
C ALA A 88 4.44 7.28 17.45
N GLY A 89 5.30 8.00 16.70
CA GLY A 89 6.70 8.25 17.07
C GLY A 89 6.91 9.23 18.23
N SER A 90 5.88 9.96 18.65
CA SER A 90 6.00 10.97 19.71
C SER A 90 6.11 10.39 21.13
N GLY A 91 5.91 9.08 21.30
CA GLY A 91 6.00 8.38 22.59
C GLY A 91 4.74 8.44 23.46
N TRP A 92 3.65 9.09 23.00
CA TRP A 92 2.43 9.28 23.79
C TRP A 92 1.39 8.17 23.63
N ALA A 93 1.16 7.67 22.41
CA ALA A 93 0.16 6.64 22.11
C ALA A 93 0.79 5.27 21.79
N GLY A 94 2.08 5.23 21.46
CA GLY A 94 2.72 4.00 20.99
C GLY A 94 2.22 3.54 19.61
N TRP A 95 3.03 2.78 18.90
CA TRP A 95 2.69 2.27 17.56
C TRP A 95 1.43 1.40 17.52
N PRO A 96 1.22 0.44 18.45
CA PRO A 96 0.06 -0.45 18.40
C PRO A 96 -1.29 0.28 18.45
N ASP A 97 -1.44 1.28 19.33
CA ASP A 97 -2.73 1.99 19.48
C ASP A 97 -3.03 2.86 18.26
N VAL A 98 -2.00 3.47 17.66
CA VAL A 98 -2.17 4.27 16.43
C VAL A 98 -2.50 3.37 15.24
N ILE A 99 -1.87 2.20 15.12
CA ILE A 99 -2.19 1.23 14.08
C ILE A 99 -3.62 0.72 14.25
N HIS A 100 -4.03 0.39 15.48
CA HIS A 100 -5.39 -0.04 15.76
C HIS A 100 -6.41 1.04 15.38
N GLY A 101 -6.21 2.29 15.82
CA GLY A 101 -7.09 3.40 15.47
C GLY A 101 -7.12 3.71 13.97
N PHE A 102 -5.98 3.58 13.28
CA PHE A 102 -5.91 3.73 11.82
C PHE A 102 -6.76 2.69 11.11
N ARG A 103 -6.65 1.42 11.51
CA ARG A 103 -7.43 0.31 10.92
C ARG A 103 -8.92 0.45 11.19
N GLU A 104 -9.30 0.81 12.43
CA GLU A 104 -10.70 1.08 12.79
C GLU A 104 -11.27 2.27 12.01
N GLY A 105 -10.48 3.33 11.85
CA GLY A 105 -10.87 4.50 11.06
C GLY A 105 -11.06 4.17 9.57
N ILE A 106 -10.17 3.37 8.99
CA ILE A 106 -10.29 2.86 7.62
C ILE A 106 -11.57 2.04 7.47
N ALA A 107 -11.78 1.05 8.33
CA ALA A 107 -12.97 0.19 8.28
C ALA A 107 -14.27 0.98 8.47
N SER A 108 -14.26 1.97 9.36
CA SER A 108 -15.40 2.87 9.57
C SER A 108 -15.68 3.74 8.34
N GLY A 109 -14.64 4.27 7.70
CA GLY A 109 -14.75 5.02 6.46
C GLY A 109 -15.33 4.17 5.31
N CYS A 110 -14.85 2.93 5.14
CA CYS A 110 -15.38 1.99 4.16
C CYS A 110 -16.88 1.70 4.34
N ARG A 111 -17.32 1.45 5.57
CA ARG A 111 -18.75 1.23 5.88
C ARG A 111 -19.59 2.46 5.56
N ALA A 112 -19.13 3.64 5.96
CA ALA A 112 -19.83 4.90 5.70
C ALA A 112 -19.92 5.21 4.20
N ALA A 113 -18.83 5.01 3.45
CA ALA A 113 -18.81 5.23 2.01
C ALA A 113 -19.74 4.28 1.28
N SER A 114 -19.78 3.01 1.70
CA SER A 114 -20.71 2.03 1.12
C SER A 114 -22.16 2.47 1.28
N ALA A 115 -22.55 2.92 2.49
CA ALA A 115 -23.90 3.39 2.76
C ALA A 115 -24.23 4.65 1.94
N GLU A 116 -23.35 5.65 1.94
CA GLU A 116 -23.55 6.92 1.24
C GLU A 116 -23.67 6.74 -0.28
N LEU A 117 -22.83 5.89 -0.88
CA LEU A 117 -22.86 5.62 -2.31
C LEU A 117 -24.11 4.84 -2.73
N ILE A 118 -24.58 3.90 -1.91
CA ILE A 118 -25.85 3.20 -2.17
C ILE A 118 -27.02 4.19 -2.13
N GLU A 119 -27.02 5.13 -1.18
CA GLU A 119 -28.06 6.16 -1.06
C GLU A 119 -28.07 7.16 -2.23
N SER A 120 -26.91 7.39 -2.88
CA SER A 120 -26.79 8.33 -4.00
C SER A 120 -27.22 7.78 -5.37
N ASP A 121 -27.57 6.49 -5.46
CA ASP A 121 -27.92 5.77 -6.71
C ASP A 121 -26.81 5.80 -7.80
N LEU A 122 -25.57 6.13 -7.42
CA LEU A 122 -24.41 6.13 -8.33
C LEU A 122 -23.84 4.72 -8.57
N VAL A 123 -24.14 3.78 -7.67
CA VAL A 123 -23.56 2.43 -7.64
C VAL A 123 -24.65 1.37 -7.69
N ALA A 124 -24.26 0.09 -7.74
CA ALA A 124 -25.22 -1.00 -7.58
C ALA A 124 -25.76 -1.07 -6.13
N GLU A 125 -27.00 -1.53 -5.91
CA GLU A 125 -27.58 -1.74 -4.57
C GLU A 125 -26.72 -2.66 -3.68
N GLU A 126 -25.92 -3.50 -4.32
CA GLU A 126 -25.02 -4.41 -3.66
C GLU A 126 -23.60 -3.86 -3.45
N PHE A 127 -23.38 -2.57 -3.68
CA PHE A 127 -22.06 -1.97 -3.59
C PHE A 127 -21.40 -2.19 -2.22
N VAL A 128 -20.10 -2.48 -2.23
CA VAL A 128 -19.29 -2.57 -1.02
C VAL A 128 -17.91 -1.95 -1.22
N ALA A 129 -17.49 -1.13 -0.27
CA ALA A 129 -16.11 -0.68 -0.12
C ALA A 129 -15.41 -1.50 0.97
N VAL A 130 -14.22 -2.03 0.68
CA VAL A 130 -13.47 -2.91 1.60
C VAL A 130 -12.00 -2.53 1.63
N ALA A 131 -11.40 -2.51 2.81
CA ALA A 131 -9.95 -2.44 2.95
C ALA A 131 -9.34 -3.84 2.95
N LEU A 132 -8.47 -4.11 1.99
CA LEU A 132 -7.76 -5.37 1.82
C LEU A 132 -6.44 -5.34 2.59
N GLY A 133 -6.39 -6.19 3.62
CA GLY A 133 -5.23 -6.42 4.47
C GLY A 133 -5.32 -7.83 5.04
N ASP A 134 -5.33 -7.96 6.37
CA ASP A 134 -5.67 -9.25 6.99
C ASP A 134 -7.19 -9.47 7.11
N ASP A 135 -7.54 -10.69 7.49
CA ASP A 135 -8.90 -11.15 7.74
C ASP A 135 -9.66 -10.28 8.77
N GLU A 136 -8.96 -9.65 9.71
CA GLU A 136 -9.59 -8.81 10.73
C GLU A 136 -10.06 -7.48 10.13
N LEU A 137 -9.20 -6.82 9.35
CA LEU A 137 -9.53 -5.57 8.68
C LEU A 137 -10.62 -5.75 7.62
N VAL A 138 -10.53 -6.81 6.81
CA VAL A 138 -11.56 -7.12 5.80
C VAL A 138 -12.92 -7.31 6.48
N ALA A 139 -12.96 -8.10 7.55
CA ALA A 139 -14.18 -8.34 8.29
C ALA A 139 -14.72 -7.09 9.01
N ALA A 140 -13.85 -6.21 9.49
CA ALA A 140 -14.28 -4.95 10.09
C ALA A 140 -15.02 -4.06 9.08
N CYS A 141 -14.71 -4.14 7.77
CA CYS A 141 -15.39 -3.35 6.75
C CYS A 141 -16.83 -3.81 6.45
N LEU A 142 -17.21 -5.02 6.84
CA LEU A 142 -18.41 -5.69 6.33
C LEU A 142 -19.38 -6.11 7.44
N THR A 143 -20.66 -6.19 7.10
CA THR A 143 -21.63 -6.92 7.93
C THR A 143 -21.37 -8.43 7.81
N PRO A 144 -21.77 -9.26 8.81
CA PRO A 144 -21.56 -10.71 8.74
C PRO A 144 -22.10 -11.35 7.44
N ALA A 145 -23.32 -10.96 7.02
CA ALA A 145 -23.93 -11.46 5.80
C ALA A 145 -23.15 -11.09 4.52
N ARG A 146 -22.54 -9.89 4.50
CA ARG A 146 -21.69 -9.47 3.37
C ARG A 146 -20.32 -10.14 3.41
N LEU A 147 -19.77 -10.37 4.60
CA LEU A 147 -18.52 -11.11 4.75
C LEU A 147 -18.65 -12.56 4.26
N ASP A 148 -19.73 -13.24 4.62
CA ASP A 148 -20.02 -14.61 4.14
C ASP A 148 -20.11 -14.70 2.62
N ARG A 149 -20.65 -13.65 1.99
CA ARG A 149 -20.86 -13.59 0.55
C ARG A 149 -19.60 -13.20 -0.23
N GLU A 150 -18.94 -12.12 0.16
CA GLU A 150 -17.80 -11.56 -0.57
C GLU A 150 -16.48 -12.27 -0.23
N PHE A 151 -16.33 -12.76 1.02
CA PHE A 151 -15.11 -13.42 1.50
C PHE A 151 -15.42 -14.68 2.33
N PRO A 152 -16.03 -15.73 1.73
CA PRO A 152 -16.46 -16.93 2.46
C PRO A 152 -15.31 -17.63 3.20
N ALA A 153 -14.08 -17.58 2.67
CA ALA A 153 -12.91 -18.14 3.32
C ALA A 153 -12.53 -17.40 4.61
N VAL A 154 -12.62 -16.06 4.60
CA VAL A 154 -12.36 -15.21 5.79
C VAL A 154 -13.43 -15.47 6.85
N ALA A 155 -14.70 -15.54 6.44
CA ALA A 155 -15.79 -15.87 7.33
C ALA A 155 -15.60 -17.25 7.99
N ALA A 156 -15.26 -18.27 7.19
CA ALA A 156 -15.01 -19.62 7.71
C ALA A 156 -13.87 -19.66 8.73
N ARG A 157 -12.76 -18.94 8.48
CA ARG A 157 -11.63 -18.85 9.41
C ARG A 157 -12.02 -18.14 10.71
N ARG A 158 -12.78 -17.03 10.67
CA ARG A 158 -13.29 -16.38 11.89
C ARG A 158 -14.18 -17.29 12.72
N HIS A 159 -15.09 -18.02 12.09
CA HIS A 159 -15.93 -19.00 12.78
C HIS A 159 -15.08 -20.13 13.41
N GLY A 160 -14.02 -20.57 12.75
CA GLY A 160 -13.04 -21.53 13.29
C GLY A 160 -12.27 -21.00 14.49
N SER A 161 -11.76 -19.77 14.42
CA SER A 161 -11.02 -19.12 15.51
C SER A 161 -11.87 -18.86 16.74
N THR A 162 -13.14 -18.45 16.56
CA THR A 162 -14.09 -18.33 17.70
C THR A 162 -14.35 -19.68 18.37
N ARG A 163 -14.39 -20.78 17.60
CA ARG A 163 -14.49 -22.14 18.15
C ARG A 163 -13.22 -22.55 18.90
N ILE A 164 -12.03 -22.23 18.39
CA ILE A 164 -10.75 -22.58 19.03
C ILE A 164 -10.49 -21.73 20.29
N GLY A 165 -10.78 -20.43 20.25
CA GLY A 165 -10.68 -19.55 21.43
C GLY A 165 -11.63 -19.94 22.57
N ALA A 166 -12.72 -20.65 22.25
CA ALA A 166 -13.60 -21.28 23.24
C ALA A 166 -13.07 -22.61 23.81
N ILE A 167 -12.00 -23.19 23.24
CA ILE A 167 -11.48 -24.53 23.57
C ILE A 167 -10.13 -24.49 24.34
N GLU A 168 -9.39 -23.37 24.41
CA GLU A 168 -8.15 -23.30 25.22
C GLU A 168 -8.04 -22.05 26.12
N PRO A 169 -7.75 -22.29 27.42
CA PRO A 169 -6.44 -21.94 27.95
C PRO A 169 -5.71 -23.22 28.40
N ALA A 170 -5.37 -24.11 27.47
CA ALA A 170 -4.70 -25.36 27.84
C ALA A 170 -3.95 -26.06 26.68
N ARG A 171 -2.87 -25.43 26.16
CA ARG A 171 -1.53 -26.02 25.93
C ARG A 171 -0.79 -25.34 24.76
N GLY A 172 0.31 -24.66 25.10
CA GLY A 172 1.27 -24.16 24.12
C GLY A 172 2.03 -25.28 23.41
N GLY A 173 2.08 -25.22 22.09
CA GLY A 173 2.87 -26.11 21.23
C GLY A 173 3.32 -25.36 19.98
N ARG A 174 4.62 -25.14 19.87
CA ARG A 174 5.35 -24.37 18.86
C ARG A 174 5.49 -25.16 17.54
N VAL A 175 5.22 -24.52 16.40
CA VAL A 175 5.51 -25.08 15.06
C VAL A 175 6.60 -24.24 14.38
N VAL A 176 7.61 -24.93 13.83
CA VAL A 176 8.76 -24.38 13.10
C VAL A 176 8.50 -24.56 11.60
N ALA A 177 8.74 -23.51 10.79
CA ALA A 177 8.68 -23.58 9.33
C ALA A 177 10.10 -23.60 8.73
N GLN A 178 10.24 -24.39 7.66
CA GLN A 178 11.46 -24.77 6.96
C GLN A 178 11.60 -23.91 5.68
N GLN A 179 12.81 -23.40 5.39
CA GLN A 179 13.11 -22.62 4.18
C GLN A 179 13.74 -23.49 3.09
N ASP A 180 13.38 -23.21 1.83
CA ASP A 180 14.02 -23.74 0.62
C ASP A 180 14.82 -22.64 -0.11
N VAL A 181 15.90 -23.08 -0.76
CA VAL A 181 16.97 -22.31 -1.40
C VAL A 181 16.79 -22.27 -2.92
N THR A 182 17.15 -21.15 -3.57
CA THR A 182 17.47 -21.14 -5.01
C THR A 182 18.59 -20.15 -5.36
N VAL A 183 19.37 -20.52 -6.38
CA VAL A 183 20.70 -19.99 -6.78
C VAL A 183 20.63 -19.30 -8.16
N GLY A 184 21.37 -18.18 -8.33
CA GLY A 184 22.20 -17.89 -9.52
C GLY A 184 21.80 -16.73 -10.46
N VAL A 185 22.71 -15.73 -10.64
CA VAL A 185 23.58 -15.45 -11.82
C VAL A 185 24.30 -14.10 -11.59
N ASP A 186 25.64 -14.10 -11.63
CA ASP A 186 26.49 -12.91 -11.42
C ASP A 186 26.65 -12.08 -12.72
N THR A 187 26.03 -10.90 -12.73
CA THR A 187 26.48 -9.72 -13.49
C THR A 187 26.75 -8.61 -12.48
N GLU A 188 27.95 -8.03 -12.50
CA GLU A 188 28.32 -6.91 -11.62
C GLU A 188 27.26 -5.80 -11.67
N PRO A 189 26.55 -5.52 -10.55
CA PRO A 189 25.41 -4.63 -10.57
C PRO A 189 25.85 -3.15 -10.65
N VAL A 190 25.10 -2.36 -11.40
CA VAL A 190 25.28 -0.90 -11.50
C VAL A 190 25.07 -0.26 -10.12
N SER A 191 26.01 0.59 -9.69
CA SER A 191 25.95 1.32 -8.42
C SER A 191 25.18 2.65 -8.55
N PHE A 192 24.61 3.14 -7.44
CA PHE A 192 23.95 4.45 -7.35
C PHE A 192 24.79 5.60 -7.92
N SER A 193 26.09 5.59 -7.66
CA SER A 193 27.02 6.63 -8.12
C SER A 193 27.34 6.55 -9.62
N MET A 194 27.06 5.40 -10.26
CA MET A 194 27.28 5.23 -11.71
C MET A 194 26.13 5.81 -12.53
N LEU A 195 24.93 5.99 -11.95
CA LEU A 195 23.78 6.58 -12.66
C LEU A 195 24.04 8.00 -13.17
N ASP A 196 24.94 8.76 -12.53
CA ASP A 196 25.34 10.09 -13.00
C ASP A 196 26.31 10.07 -14.19
N SER A 197 26.94 8.92 -14.45
CA SER A 197 27.96 8.76 -15.50
C SER A 197 27.48 7.96 -16.71
N ILE A 198 26.30 7.34 -16.62
CA ILE A 198 25.69 6.58 -17.71
C ILE A 198 24.96 7.55 -18.65
N ASP A 199 25.36 7.55 -19.92
CA ASP A 199 24.65 8.26 -20.98
C ASP A 199 23.37 7.51 -21.36
N LEU A 200 22.35 7.67 -20.53
CA LEU A 200 21.04 7.07 -20.73
C LEU A 200 20.33 7.61 -21.97
N ALA A 201 20.75 8.74 -22.56
CA ALA A 201 20.15 9.26 -23.78
C ALA A 201 20.34 8.30 -24.97
N SER A 202 21.42 7.50 -24.95
CA SER A 202 21.71 6.48 -25.97
C SER A 202 20.97 5.16 -25.77
N PHE A 203 20.30 4.95 -24.62
CA PHE A 203 19.66 3.69 -24.26
C PHE A 203 18.20 3.63 -24.71
N THR A 204 17.74 2.45 -25.10
CA THR A 204 16.31 2.14 -25.19
C THR A 204 15.65 2.18 -23.82
N ASP A 205 14.33 2.33 -23.75
CA ASP A 205 13.61 2.36 -22.47
C ASP A 205 13.76 1.06 -21.66
N SER A 206 13.98 -0.08 -22.32
CA SER A 206 14.23 -1.35 -21.63
C SER A 206 15.64 -1.45 -21.05
N GLU A 207 16.65 -0.90 -21.74
CA GLU A 207 18.03 -0.84 -21.23
C GLU A 207 18.15 0.18 -20.10
N ALA A 208 17.50 1.35 -20.24
CA ALA A 208 17.42 2.35 -19.19
C ALA A 208 16.71 1.77 -17.94
N LEU A 209 15.60 1.07 -18.12
CA LEU A 209 14.89 0.42 -17.02
C LEU A 209 15.77 -0.62 -16.30
N ALA A 210 16.53 -1.44 -17.03
CA ALA A 210 17.42 -2.43 -16.42
C ALA A 210 18.56 -1.76 -15.63
N ALA A 211 19.16 -0.69 -16.18
CA ALA A 211 20.22 0.07 -15.50
C ALA A 211 19.72 0.76 -14.22
N ILE A 212 18.48 1.25 -14.22
CA ILE A 212 17.87 1.94 -13.08
C ILE A 212 17.31 0.95 -12.06
N ALA A 213 16.73 -0.17 -12.50
CA ALA A 213 16.15 -1.15 -11.59
C ALA A 213 17.21 -1.76 -10.66
N GLY A 214 18.46 -1.94 -11.11
CA GLY A 214 19.52 -2.53 -10.29
C GLY A 214 19.72 -1.84 -8.93
N PRO A 215 20.01 -0.53 -8.88
CA PRO A 215 20.21 0.20 -7.63
C PRO A 215 18.99 0.24 -6.68
N TYR A 216 17.77 0.37 -7.22
CA TYR A 216 16.54 0.60 -6.42
C TYR A 216 15.68 -0.67 -6.21
N LEU A 217 15.85 -1.72 -7.00
CA LEU A 217 15.02 -2.93 -6.94
C LEU A 217 15.86 -4.20 -6.81
N GLY A 218 17.18 -4.06 -6.76
CA GLY A 218 18.08 -5.20 -6.58
C GLY A 218 18.08 -5.72 -5.14
N THR A 219 18.64 -6.92 -4.96
CA THR A 219 18.75 -7.60 -3.65
C THR A 219 20.04 -7.25 -2.88
N ARG A 220 20.87 -6.35 -3.42
CA ARG A 220 22.14 -5.92 -2.79
C ARG A 220 22.28 -4.41 -2.88
N LYS A 221 22.73 -3.80 -1.78
CA LYS A 221 23.09 -2.37 -1.74
C LYS A 221 24.33 -2.12 -2.59
N ASN A 222 24.22 -1.25 -3.59
CA ASN A 222 25.34 -0.86 -4.45
C ASN A 222 25.59 0.65 -4.35
N GLY A 223 26.35 1.05 -3.33
CA GLY A 223 26.70 2.45 -3.08
C GLY A 223 25.73 3.16 -2.12
N ARG A 224 25.93 4.47 -1.93
CA ARG A 224 25.11 5.30 -1.04
C ARG A 224 23.77 5.63 -1.72
N LEU A 225 22.68 5.56 -0.95
CA LEU A 225 21.36 5.91 -1.48
C LEU A 225 21.34 7.38 -1.94
N THR A 226 20.85 7.59 -3.16
CA THR A 226 20.54 8.91 -3.72
C THR A 226 19.39 8.77 -4.68
N TYR A 227 18.49 9.75 -4.72
CA TYR A 227 17.35 9.77 -5.66
C TYR A 227 17.49 10.83 -6.74
N GLN A 228 18.43 11.77 -6.61
CA GLN A 228 18.59 12.87 -7.56
C GLN A 228 18.83 12.39 -9.02
N PRO A 229 19.67 11.35 -9.29
CA PRO A 229 19.84 10.85 -10.64
C PRO A 229 18.53 10.27 -11.20
N LEU A 230 17.75 9.58 -10.35
CA LEU A 230 16.47 8.99 -10.73
C LEU A 230 15.41 10.06 -10.99
N GLU A 231 15.34 11.13 -10.19
CA GLU A 231 14.43 12.26 -10.44
C GLU A 231 14.66 12.89 -11.81
N ARG A 232 15.92 13.08 -12.20
CA ARG A 232 16.29 13.60 -13.52
C ARG A 232 15.85 12.63 -14.62
N ILE A 233 16.11 11.33 -14.45
CA ILE A 233 15.73 10.32 -15.45
C ILE A 233 14.21 10.23 -15.61
N LEU A 234 13.45 10.24 -14.51
CA LEU A 234 11.99 10.23 -14.56
C LEU A 234 11.44 11.50 -15.18
N PHE A 235 12.09 12.65 -14.96
CA PHE A 235 11.76 13.90 -15.64
C PHE A 235 11.96 13.83 -17.16
N GLU A 236 13.07 13.23 -17.61
CA GLU A 236 13.38 13.06 -19.04
C GLU A 236 12.56 11.93 -19.69
N ARG A 237 12.20 10.89 -18.94
CA ARG A 237 11.49 9.70 -19.40
C ARG A 237 10.35 9.28 -18.45
N PRO A 238 9.24 10.03 -18.39
CA PRO A 238 8.15 9.76 -17.45
C PRO A 238 7.54 8.36 -17.56
N ARG A 239 7.56 7.74 -18.76
CA ARG A 239 7.03 6.38 -19.00
C ARG A 239 7.76 5.28 -18.24
N LEU A 240 8.97 5.53 -17.76
CA LEU A 240 9.70 4.58 -16.91
C LEU A 240 9.08 4.47 -15.52
N HIS A 241 8.32 5.48 -15.08
CA HIS A 241 7.67 5.50 -13.78
C HIS A 241 6.77 4.29 -13.56
N ASP A 242 5.80 4.05 -14.45
CA ASP A 242 4.82 2.96 -14.31
C ASP A 242 5.51 1.57 -14.37
N ARG A 243 6.57 1.46 -15.18
CA ARG A 243 7.37 0.23 -15.30
C ARG A 243 8.23 -0.04 -14.07
N LEU A 244 8.68 1.00 -13.38
CA LEU A 244 9.40 0.87 -12.11
C LEU A 244 8.42 0.57 -10.96
N MET A 245 7.25 1.22 -10.95
CA MET A 245 6.19 1.00 -9.96
C MET A 245 5.72 -0.45 -9.95
N SER A 246 5.44 -1.03 -11.12
CA SER A 246 4.99 -2.43 -11.24
C SER A 246 6.03 -3.47 -10.77
N ARG A 247 7.28 -3.08 -10.55
CA ARG A 247 8.36 -3.95 -10.07
C ARG A 247 8.75 -3.70 -8.62
N LEU A 248 8.19 -2.67 -7.99
CA LEU A 248 8.54 -2.31 -6.63
C LEU A 248 7.83 -3.24 -5.65
N THR A 249 8.61 -4.09 -4.97
CA THR A 249 8.11 -5.01 -3.94
C THR A 249 8.85 -4.80 -2.62
N PRO A 250 8.15 -4.79 -1.48
CA PRO A 250 8.78 -4.77 -0.16
C PRO A 250 9.49 -6.07 0.20
N ALA A 251 9.24 -7.16 -0.53
CA ALA A 251 9.78 -8.49 -0.20
C ALA A 251 11.26 -8.69 -0.57
N GLU A 252 11.80 -7.92 -1.52
CA GLU A 252 13.12 -8.17 -2.12
C GLU A 252 14.13 -7.04 -1.89
N MET A 253 14.03 -6.34 -0.76
CA MET A 253 14.88 -5.20 -0.44
C MET A 253 16.06 -5.54 0.44
N TYR A 254 17.21 -4.92 0.15
CA TYR A 254 18.40 -5.05 0.97
C TYR A 254 18.29 -4.20 2.26
N PRO A 255 19.02 -4.59 3.33
CA PRO A 255 19.19 -3.76 4.51
C PRO A 255 19.93 -2.47 4.14
N ILE A 256 19.41 -1.33 4.58
CA ILE A 256 20.05 -0.03 4.44
C ILE A 256 20.79 0.38 5.72
N ASP A 257 21.78 1.25 5.60
CA ASP A 257 22.51 1.77 6.74
C ASP A 257 21.89 3.07 7.28
N ALA A 258 22.30 3.46 8.49
CA ALA A 258 21.81 4.68 9.13
C ALA A 258 22.12 5.95 8.30
N ASP A 259 23.15 5.91 7.45
CA ASP A 259 23.58 7.03 6.61
C ASP A 259 22.63 7.30 5.43
N ASP A 260 21.80 6.31 5.05
CA ASP A 260 20.77 6.44 4.02
C ASP A 260 19.46 7.05 4.57
N LEU A 261 19.23 6.99 5.90
CA LEU A 261 17.97 7.45 6.51
C LEU A 261 17.62 8.91 6.17
N PRO A 262 18.52 9.90 6.25
CA PRO A 262 18.18 11.28 5.91
C PRO A 262 17.77 11.44 4.44
N VAL A 263 18.35 10.65 3.54
CA VAL A 263 18.05 10.67 2.11
C VAL A 263 16.68 10.06 1.85
N ALA A 264 16.38 8.93 2.48
CA ALA A 264 15.06 8.29 2.38
C ALA A 264 13.96 9.19 2.97
N VAL A 265 14.17 9.81 4.13
CA VAL A 265 13.20 10.77 4.71
C VAL A 265 12.94 11.95 3.79
N ALA A 266 13.99 12.54 3.19
CA ALA A 266 13.82 13.65 2.25
C ALA A 266 13.02 13.23 1.00
N ALA A 267 13.26 12.02 0.50
CA ALA A 267 12.63 11.47 -0.69
C ALA A 267 11.12 11.21 -0.54
N LEU A 268 10.60 11.13 0.68
CA LEU A 268 9.14 11.10 0.92
C LEU A 268 8.41 12.34 0.38
N SER A 269 9.12 13.45 0.15
CA SER A 269 8.56 14.67 -0.45
C SER A 269 8.74 14.76 -1.97
N SER A 270 9.28 13.72 -2.63
CA SER A 270 9.52 13.75 -4.08
C SER A 270 8.23 13.87 -4.88
N GLY A 271 8.30 14.54 -6.03
CA GLY A 271 7.19 14.61 -6.99
C GLY A 271 6.82 13.24 -7.59
N TRP A 272 7.74 12.27 -7.56
CA TRP A 272 7.56 10.97 -8.20
C TRP A 272 7.05 9.91 -7.22
N PRO A 273 5.89 9.26 -7.47
CA PRO A 273 5.33 8.23 -6.59
C PRO A 273 6.29 7.07 -6.32
N PHE A 274 7.07 6.66 -7.32
CA PHE A 274 8.04 5.57 -7.20
C PHE A 274 9.12 5.88 -6.16
N ILE A 275 9.63 7.11 -6.17
CA ILE A 275 10.66 7.56 -5.23
C ILE A 275 10.09 7.59 -3.82
N ARG A 276 8.87 8.12 -3.64
CA ARG A 276 8.21 8.13 -2.32
C ARG A 276 8.03 6.71 -1.78
N ARG A 277 7.53 5.80 -2.62
CA ARG A 277 7.25 4.41 -2.22
C ARG A 277 8.52 3.62 -1.94
N HIS A 278 9.54 3.73 -2.79
CA HIS A 278 10.84 3.11 -2.53
C HIS A 278 11.47 3.64 -1.23
N ALA A 279 11.45 4.96 -1.03
CA ALA A 279 11.96 5.57 0.19
C ALA A 279 11.23 5.11 1.45
N ALA A 280 9.91 4.91 1.37
CA ALA A 280 9.16 4.35 2.48
C ALA A 280 9.60 2.91 2.79
N ILE A 281 9.68 2.03 1.78
CA ILE A 281 10.12 0.64 1.98
C ILE A 281 11.56 0.59 2.54
N VAL A 282 12.45 1.46 2.08
CA VAL A 282 13.81 1.61 2.62
C VAL A 282 13.78 1.93 4.13
N LEU A 283 12.92 2.85 4.56
CA LEU A 283 12.79 3.19 5.98
C LEU A 283 12.24 2.02 6.82
N LEU A 284 11.42 1.16 6.22
CA LEU A 284 10.91 -0.04 6.88
C LEU A 284 12.00 -1.10 7.06
N SER A 285 12.89 -1.29 6.08
CA SER A 285 13.96 -2.29 6.14
C SER A 285 15.10 -1.94 7.11
N ALA A 286 15.26 -0.67 7.48
CA ALA A 286 16.27 -0.22 8.46
C ALA A 286 16.01 -0.66 9.91
N HIS A 287 14.85 -1.29 10.17
CA HIS A 287 14.39 -1.66 11.52
C HIS A 287 14.25 -3.18 11.74
N LEU A 288 14.66 -3.99 10.76
CA LEU A 288 14.79 -5.45 10.86
C LEU A 288 16.23 -5.85 11.21
#